data_AF-A0A1I5I3B1-F1
#
_entry.id   AF-A0A1I5I3B1-F1
#
_cell.length_a   1.000
_cell.length_b   1.000
_cell.length_c   1.000
_cell.angle_alpha   90.00
_cell.angle_beta   90.00
_cell.angle_gamma   90.00
#
_symmetry.space_group_name_H-M   'P 1'
#
loop_
_entity.id
_entity.type
_entity.pdbx_description
1 polymer ?
#
loop_
_entity_poly.entity_id
_entity_poly.type
_entity_poly.pdbx_seq_one_letter_code
_entity_poly.pdbx_strand_id
1 'polypeptide(L)'
;MSKFGYDDGMLTQVISATDNALGQMRQLNNSVSGVSGQLPAVNNSTSGMKLSRLLNDWSTDYNKIVTELENLKGKATGLLQTNRNVETETGGAAQ
;
A
#
# COMPACT_ATOMS: atom_id res chain seq x y z
N MET A 1 -30.37 16.15 0.50
CA MET A 1 -29.97 14.73 0.40
C MET A 1 -28.77 14.53 1.30
N SER A 2 -28.91 13.67 2.32
CA SER A 2 -27.82 13.30 3.21
C SER A 2 -26.82 12.43 2.45
N LYS A 3 -25.57 12.86 2.35
CA LYS A 3 -24.49 12.13 1.68
C LYS A 3 -24.16 10.91 2.55
N PHE A 4 -24.79 9.76 2.28
CA PHE A 4 -24.48 8.50 2.95
C PHE A 4 -23.20 7.93 2.32
N GLY A 5 -22.04 8.30 2.87
CA GLY A 5 -20.75 7.77 2.43
C GLY A 5 -19.58 8.72 2.69
N TYR A 6 -18.36 8.19 2.62
CA TYR A 6 -17.16 9.02 2.52
C TYR A 6 -17.23 9.86 1.24
N ASP A 7 -16.84 11.13 1.32
CA ASP A 7 -16.82 12.05 0.18
C ASP A 7 -15.83 11.58 -0.90
N ASP A 8 -16.18 11.75 -2.18
CA ASP A 8 -15.33 11.41 -3.33
C ASP A 8 -13.92 12.04 -3.25
N GLY A 9 -13.84 13.28 -2.77
CA GLY A 9 -12.58 13.97 -2.54
C GLY A 9 -11.73 13.28 -1.48
N MET A 10 -12.33 12.86 -0.37
CA MET A 10 -11.65 12.11 0.69
C MET A 10 -11.16 10.75 0.18
N LEU A 11 -12.00 9.99 -0.55
CA LEU A 11 -11.62 8.69 -1.10
C LEU A 11 -10.48 8.83 -2.10
N THR A 12 -10.53 9.85 -2.95
CA THR A 12 -9.44 10.17 -3.89
C THR A 12 -8.14 10.49 -3.15
N GLN A 13 -8.20 11.29 -2.08
CA GLN A 13 -7.03 11.59 -1.25
C GLN A 13 -6.42 10.34 -0.61
N VAL A 14 -7.25 9.44 -0.08
CA VAL A 14 -6.78 8.16 0.50
C VAL A 14 -6.09 7.30 -0.57
N ILE A 15 -6.67 7.19 -1.77
CA ILE A 15 -6.07 6.45 -2.89
C ILE A 15 -4.71 7.04 -3.25
N SER A 16 -4.62 8.36 -3.46
CA SER A 16 -3.37 9.03 -3.83
C SER A 16 -2.30 8.91 -2.74
N ALA A 17 -2.67 9.08 -1.47
CA ALA A 17 -1.74 8.90 -0.36
C ALA A 17 -1.20 7.46 -0.28
N THR A 18 -2.08 6.48 -0.49
CA THR A 18 -1.72 5.06 -0.49
C THR A 18 -0.77 4.72 -1.65
N ASP A 19 -1.02 5.27 -2.84
CA ASP A 19 -0.13 5.09 -4.01
C ASP A 19 1.27 5.67 -3.78
N ASN A 20 1.34 6.87 -3.18
CA ASN A 20 2.61 7.48 -2.81
C ASN A 20 3.36 6.62 -1.80
N ALA A 21 2.68 6.11 -0.76
CA ALA A 21 3.27 5.24 0.24
C ALA A 21 3.79 3.93 -0.37
N LEU A 22 3.03 3.29 -1.27
CA LEU A 22 3.47 2.10 -2.00
C LEU A 22 4.75 2.38 -2.82
N GLY A 23 4.82 3.53 -3.48
CA GLY A 23 6.02 3.97 -4.20
C GLY A 23 7.25 4.09 -3.27
N GLN A 24 7.08 4.76 -2.13
CA GLN A 24 8.13 4.91 -1.12
C GLN A 24 8.57 3.57 -0.53
N MET A 25 7.62 2.68 -0.24
CA MET A 25 7.92 1.34 0.28
C MET A 25 8.72 0.51 -0.72
N ARG A 26 8.40 0.58 -2.02
CA ARG A 26 9.19 -0.07 -3.08
C ARG A 26 10.63 0.44 -3.13
N GLN A 27 10.83 1.76 -3.03
CA GLN A 27 12.17 2.36 -3.00
C GLN A 27 12.97 1.90 -1.76
N LEU A 28 12.33 1.86 -0.60
CA LEU A 28 12.93 1.38 0.64
C LEU A 28 13.32 -0.09 0.52
N ASN A 29 12.44 -0.96 0.02
CA ASN A 29 12.72 -2.38 -0.15
C ASN A 29 13.86 -2.63 -1.16
N ASN A 30 13.92 -1.86 -2.25
CA ASN A 30 15.02 -1.95 -3.19
C ASN A 30 16.37 -1.60 -2.53
N SER A 31 16.38 -0.57 -1.69
CA SER A 31 17.57 -0.17 -0.93
C SER A 31 18.02 -1.26 0.05
N VAL A 32 17.09 -1.83 0.82
CA VAL A 32 17.37 -2.92 1.77
C VAL A 32 17.82 -4.20 1.06
N SER A 33 17.19 -4.53 -0.07
CA SER A 33 17.58 -5.68 -0.90
C SER A 33 18.98 -5.49 -1.49
N GLY A 34 19.35 -4.27 -1.86
CA GLY A 34 20.72 -3.92 -2.29
C GLY A 34 21.77 -4.22 -1.22
N VAL A 35 21.48 -3.91 0.05
CA VAL A 35 22.35 -4.25 1.20
C VAL A 35 22.44 -5.76 1.38
N SER A 36 21.32 -6.50 1.22
CA SER A 36 21.32 -7.96 1.32
C SER A 36 22.19 -8.64 0.26
N GLY A 37 22.23 -8.11 -0.97
CA GLY A 37 23.10 -8.60 -2.04
C GLY A 37 24.59 -8.32 -1.82
N GLN A 38 24.92 -7.35 -0.97
CA GLN A 38 26.27 -7.01 -0.55
C GLN A 38 26.75 -7.78 0.69
N LEU A 39 26.01 -8.81 1.13
CA LEU A 39 26.43 -9.72 2.20
C LEU A 39 27.12 -11.02 1.74
N PRO A 40 28.13 -11.04 0.82
CA PRO A 40 28.98 -12.21 0.67
C PRO A 40 30.10 -12.22 1.75
N ALA A 41 30.32 -13.40 2.34
CA ALA A 41 31.40 -13.83 3.27
C ALA A 41 31.26 -13.60 4.79
N VAL A 42 30.46 -12.65 5.30
CA VAL A 42 30.34 -12.42 6.76
C VAL A 42 29.26 -13.27 7.48
N ASN A 43 28.53 -14.11 6.72
CA ASN A 43 27.41 -14.92 7.24
C ASN A 43 27.84 -15.97 8.29
N ASN A 44 29.13 -16.26 8.42
CA ASN A 44 29.65 -17.14 9.47
C ASN A 44 29.93 -16.44 10.81
N SER A 45 29.79 -15.10 10.88
CA SER A 45 29.88 -14.37 12.15
C SER A 45 28.53 -14.25 12.83
N THR A 46 28.51 -14.17 14.16
CA THR A 46 27.27 -13.93 14.94
C THR A 46 26.51 -12.68 14.47
N SER A 47 27.24 -11.62 14.12
CA SER A 47 26.64 -10.38 13.60
C SER A 47 26.06 -10.55 12.20
N GLY A 48 26.70 -11.33 11.32
CA GLY A 48 26.19 -11.66 9.99
C GLY A 48 24.90 -12.47 10.04
N MET A 49 24.84 -13.49 10.89
CA MET A 49 23.61 -14.28 11.09
C MET A 49 22.46 -13.44 11.65
N LYS A 50 22.74 -12.54 12.61
CA LYS A 50 21.74 -11.61 13.16
C LYS A 50 21.20 -10.68 12.08
N LEU A 51 22.07 -10.10 11.26
CA LEU A 51 21.66 -9.20 10.18
C LEU A 51 20.85 -9.95 9.11
N SER A 52 21.25 -11.16 8.73
CA SER A 52 20.49 -12.00 7.79
C SER A 52 19.06 -12.28 8.29
N ARG A 53 18.91 -12.58 9.59
CA ARG A 53 17.58 -12.76 10.20
C ARG A 53 16.75 -11.49 10.11
N LEU A 54 17.32 -10.34 10.48
CA LEU A 54 16.62 -9.05 10.40
C LEU A 54 16.19 -8.69 8.97
N LEU A 55 16.99 -9.05 7.96
CA LEU A 55 16.64 -8.82 6.55
C LEU A 55 15.50 -9.75 6.08
N ASN A 56 15.44 -10.99 6.58
CA ASN A 56 14.31 -11.88 6.32
C ASN A 56 13.02 -11.39 7.00
N ASP A 57 13.12 -10.94 8.25
CA ASP A 57 12.01 -10.33 8.99
C ASP A 57 11.50 -9.09 8.24
N TRP A 58 12.42 -8.21 7.79
CA TRP A 58 12.10 -7.06 6.94
C TRP A 58 11.32 -7.45 5.69
N SER A 59 11.77 -8.47 4.94
CA SER A 59 11.09 -8.90 3.71
C SER A 59 9.65 -9.37 3.97
N THR A 60 9.43 -10.06 5.09
CA THR A 60 8.11 -10.51 5.53
C THR A 60 7.21 -9.32 5.87
N ASP A 61 7.72 -8.39 6.68
CA ASP A 61 6.98 -7.20 7.10
C ASP A 61 6.67 -6.28 5.93
N TYR A 62 7.61 -6.10 5.00
CA TYR A 62 7.42 -5.36 3.75
C TYR A 62 6.24 -5.91 2.95
N ASN A 63 6.20 -7.21 2.70
CA ASN A 63 5.13 -7.84 1.92
C ASN A 63 3.77 -7.68 2.60
N LYS A 64 3.74 -7.78 3.93
CA LYS A 64 2.52 -7.56 4.71
C LYS A 64 2.01 -6.12 4.58
N ILE A 65 2.88 -5.14 4.76
CA ILE A 65 2.52 -3.71 4.65
C ILE A 65 2.02 -3.38 3.24
N VAL A 66 2.72 -3.87 2.19
CA VAL A 66 2.28 -3.69 0.79
C VAL A 66 0.89 -4.26 0.57
N THR A 67 0.64 -5.50 1.04
CA THR A 67 -0.67 -6.16 0.92
C THR A 67 -1.77 -5.35 1.62
N GLU A 68 -1.51 -4.86 2.83
CA GLU A 68 -2.48 -4.05 3.58
C GLU A 68 -2.78 -2.72 2.89
N LEU A 69 -1.77 -2.05 2.33
CA LEU A 69 -1.93 -0.81 1.56
C LEU A 69 -2.71 -1.06 0.26
N GLU A 70 -2.40 -2.13 -0.48
CA GLU A 70 -3.15 -2.49 -1.69
C GLU A 70 -4.62 -2.80 -1.38
N ASN A 71 -4.88 -3.50 -0.27
CA ASN A 71 -6.24 -3.76 0.21
C ASN A 71 -6.98 -2.46 0.59
N LEU A 72 -6.32 -1.53 1.27
CA LEU A 72 -6.89 -0.21 1.60
C LEU A 72 -7.27 0.55 0.32
N LYS A 73 -6.35 0.62 -0.65
CA LYS A 73 -6.59 1.26 -1.94
C LYS A 73 -7.75 0.62 -2.69
N GLY A 74 -7.80 -0.71 -2.73
CA GLY A 74 -8.86 -1.47 -3.38
C GLY A 74 -10.23 -1.14 -2.81
N LYS A 75 -10.35 -1.13 -1.47
CA LYS A 75 -11.59 -0.76 -0.78
C LYS A 75 -11.99 0.70 -1.05
N ALA A 76 -11.04 1.64 -0.97
CA ALA A 76 -11.32 3.05 -1.25
C ALA A 76 -11.79 3.28 -2.70
N THR A 77 -11.17 2.58 -3.66
CA THR A 77 -11.57 2.61 -5.07
C THR A 77 -12.98 2.04 -5.26
N GLY A 78 -13.30 0.92 -4.61
CA GLY A 78 -14.63 0.32 -4.68
C GLY A 78 -15.73 1.23 -4.12
N LEU A 79 -15.45 1.92 -3.01
CA LEU A 79 -16.37 2.93 -2.45
C LEU A 79 -16.56 4.10 -3.42
N LEU A 80 -15.48 4.60 -4.02
CA LEU A 80 -15.53 5.72 -4.97
C LEU A 80 -16.37 5.37 -6.21
N GLN A 81 -16.22 4.14 -6.73
CA GLN A 81 -17.04 3.64 -7.83
C GLN A 81 -18.52 3.54 -7.44
N THR A 82 -18.80 3.07 -6.23
CA THR A 82 -20.16 2.97 -5.70
C THR A 82 -20.81 4.35 -5.62
N ASN A 83 -20.12 5.36 -5.09
CA ASN A 83 -20.62 6.74 -5.02
C ASN A 83 -21.02 7.27 -6.40
N ARG A 84 -20.14 7.11 -7.40
CA ARG A 84 -20.36 7.62 -8.76
C ARG A 84 -21.49 6.91 -9.50
N ASN A 85 -21.67 5.61 -9.26
CA ASN A 85 -22.79 4.85 -9.83
C ASN A 85 -24.13 5.34 -9.27
N VAL A 86 -24.21 5.56 -7.94
CA VAL A 86 -25.41 6.12 -7.30
C VAL A 86 -25.73 7.51 -7.84
N GLU A 87 -24.74 8.39 -8.00
CA GLU A 87 -24.94 9.73 -8.58
C GLU A 87 -25.51 9.64 -10.01
N THR A 88 -25.02 8.69 -10.81
CA THR A 88 -25.49 8.48 -12.19
C THR A 88 -26.94 7.99 -12.23
N GLU A 89 -27.31 7.03 -11.37
CA GLU A 89 -28.68 6.49 -11.28
C GLU A 89 -29.68 7.56 -10.79
N THR A 90 -29.26 8.40 -9.84
CA THR A 90 -30.12 9.47 -9.31
C THR A 90 -30.29 10.62 -10.30
N GLY A 91 -29.25 10.93 -11.09
CA GLY A 91 -29.30 11.96 -12.14
C GLY A 91 -30.09 11.53 -13.39
N GLY A 92 -30.13 10.22 -13.69
CA GLY A 92 -30.92 9.67 -14.79
C GLY A 92 -32.42 9.56 -14.51
N ALA A 93 -32.83 9.56 -13.24
CA ALA A 93 -34.25 9.50 -12.84
C ALA A 93 -34.95 10.88 -12.85
N ALA A 94 -34.23 11.96 -13.18
CA ALA A 94 -34.74 13.33 -13.17
C ALA A 94 -34.92 13.96 -14.57
N GLN A 95 -34.88 13.16 -15.65
CA GLN A 95 -35.17 13.59 -17.03
C GLN A 95 -36.49 13.03 -17.54
#